data_AF-A0A3N5MIA7-F1
#
_entry.id   AF-A0A3N5MIA7-F1
#
_cell.length_a   1.000
_cell.length_b   1.000
_cell.length_c   1.000
_cell.angle_alpha   90.00
_cell.angle_beta   90.00
_cell.angle_gamma   90.00
#
_symmetry.space_group_name_H-M   'P 1'
#
loop_
_entity.id
_entity.type
_entity.pdbx_description
1 polymer ?
#
loop_
_entity_poly.entity_id
_entity_poly.type
_entity_poly.pdbx_seq_one_letter_code
_entity_poly.pdbx_strand_id
1 'polypeptide(L)'
;MTDDEIREALRLDFEQTADWRRSKAAEYPEDSRNLEAAALLDKLAASVETVAPDLLDAYGSLRDDYMDSEQHSEMFRQIGFHSWPETAEDFVKACIADRAMRA
;
A
#
# COMPACT_ATOMS: atom_id res chain seq x y z
N MET A 1 -7.54 1.26 -16.29
CA MET A 1 -8.13 0.15 -15.50
C MET A 1 -9.51 0.58 -15.00
N THR A 2 -10.41 -0.34 -14.64
CA THR A 2 -11.67 -0.01 -13.95
C THR A 2 -11.43 0.20 -12.44
N ASP A 3 -12.35 0.86 -11.74
CA ASP A 3 -12.27 1.05 -10.28
C ASP A 3 -12.09 -0.29 -9.53
N ASP A 4 -12.82 -1.32 -9.94
CA ASP A 4 -12.75 -2.66 -9.33
C ASP A 4 -11.38 -3.31 -9.56
N GLU A 5 -10.79 -3.15 -10.75
CA GLU A 5 -9.44 -3.62 -11.06
C GLU A 5 -8.39 -2.88 -10.21
N ILE A 6 -8.56 -1.56 -10.01
CA ILE A 6 -7.66 -0.74 -9.19
C ILE A 6 -7.75 -1.15 -7.72
N ARG A 7 -8.96 -1.36 -7.20
CA ARG A 7 -9.19 -1.85 -5.84
C ARG A 7 -8.54 -3.22 -5.64
N GLU A 8 -8.78 -4.15 -6.54
CA GLU A 8 -8.22 -5.49 -6.41
C GLU A 8 -6.70 -5.47 -6.48
N ALA A 9 -6.11 -4.71 -7.40
CA ALA A 9 -4.66 -4.53 -7.46
C ALA A 9 -4.09 -3.95 -6.15
N LEU A 10 -4.71 -2.90 -5.61
CA LEU A 10 -4.29 -2.27 -4.36
C LEU A 10 -4.39 -3.24 -3.17
N ARG A 11 -5.48 -4.02 -3.09
CA ARG A 11 -5.66 -5.06 -2.08
C ARG A 11 -4.55 -6.11 -2.16
N LEU A 12 -4.29 -6.64 -3.36
CA LEU A 12 -3.26 -7.65 -3.59
C LEU A 12 -1.86 -7.13 -3.22
N ASP A 13 -1.56 -5.86 -3.49
CA ASP A 13 -0.27 -5.28 -3.11
C ASP A 13 -0.10 -5.20 -1.58
N PHE A 14 -1.16 -4.85 -0.83
CA PHE A 14 -1.15 -4.90 0.64
C PHE A 14 -0.97 -6.33 1.16
N GLU A 15 -1.75 -7.29 0.65
CA GLU A 15 -1.73 -8.69 1.10
C GLU A 15 -0.37 -9.35 0.84
N GLN A 16 0.19 -9.18 -0.36
CA GLN A 16 1.50 -9.71 -0.70
C GLN A 16 2.61 -9.10 0.19
N THR A 17 2.52 -7.80 0.49
CA THR A 17 3.48 -7.17 1.40
C THR A 17 3.31 -7.69 2.83
N ALA A 18 2.08 -7.94 3.29
CA ALA A 18 1.81 -8.51 4.61
C ALA A 18 2.42 -9.91 4.74
N ASP A 19 2.28 -10.75 3.71
CA ASP A 19 2.87 -12.10 3.66
C ASP A 19 4.40 -12.06 3.64
N TRP A 20 4.98 -11.12 2.90
CA TRP A 20 6.41 -10.90 2.94
C TRP A 20 6.89 -10.48 4.33
N ARG A 21 6.14 -9.60 5.02
CA ARG A 21 6.42 -9.19 6.41
C ARG A 21 6.32 -10.35 7.39
N ARG A 22 5.31 -11.24 7.26
CA ARG A 22 5.22 -12.46 8.06
C ARG A 22 6.41 -13.38 7.83
N SER A 23 6.85 -13.52 6.58
CA SER A 23 8.05 -14.30 6.23
C SER A 23 9.30 -13.69 6.89
N LYS A 24 9.42 -12.36 6.91
CA LYS A 24 10.51 -11.65 7.59
C LYS A 24 10.45 -11.79 9.11
N ALA A 25 9.26 -11.82 9.71
CA ALA A 25 9.11 -12.10 11.13
C ALA A 25 9.55 -13.54 11.50
N ALA A 26 9.38 -14.51 10.60
CA ALA A 26 9.90 -15.86 10.81
C ALA A 26 11.44 -15.92 10.70
N GLU A 27 12.04 -15.09 9.83
CA GLU A 27 13.50 -14.97 9.67
C GLU A 27 14.15 -14.17 10.82
N TYR A 28 13.46 -13.15 11.33
CA TYR A 28 13.91 -12.22 12.38
C TYR A 28 12.87 -12.13 13.51
N PRO A 29 12.70 -13.18 14.33
CA PRO A 29 11.64 -13.25 15.35
C PRO A 29 11.76 -12.20 16.47
N GLU A 30 12.95 -11.63 16.67
CA GLU A 30 13.19 -10.53 17.60
C GLU A 30 12.64 -9.18 17.10
N ASP A 31 12.42 -9.03 15.79
CA ASP A 31 11.90 -7.81 15.19
C ASP A 31 10.37 -7.87 15.05
N SER A 32 9.70 -7.61 16.19
CA SER A 32 8.24 -7.55 16.31
C SER A 32 7.57 -6.57 15.32
N ARG A 33 8.30 -5.57 14.81
CA ARG A 33 7.78 -4.58 13.86
C ARG A 33 7.30 -5.22 12.56
N ASN A 34 7.86 -6.37 12.17
CA ASN A 34 7.39 -7.09 10.99
C ASN A 34 5.96 -7.64 11.17
N LEU A 35 5.63 -8.17 12.35
CA LEU A 35 4.26 -8.65 12.63
C LEU A 35 3.27 -7.48 12.76
N GLU A 36 3.70 -6.39 13.40
CA GLU A 36 2.88 -5.17 13.52
C GLU A 36 2.60 -4.55 12.15
N ALA A 37 3.61 -4.48 11.28
CA ALA A 37 3.46 -4.01 9.91
C ALA A 37 2.53 -4.93 9.10
N ALA A 38 2.65 -6.26 9.23
CA ALA A 38 1.75 -7.19 8.57
C ALA A 38 0.29 -6.98 8.99
N ALA A 39 0.03 -6.82 10.30
CA ALA A 39 -1.31 -6.55 10.81
C ALA A 39 -1.87 -5.20 10.34
N LEU A 40 -1.01 -4.18 10.21
CA LEU A 40 -1.40 -2.90 9.62
C LEU A 40 -1.77 -3.06 8.14
N LEU A 41 -0.96 -3.78 7.36
CA LEU A 41 -1.24 -4.05 5.95
C LEU A 41 -2.56 -4.81 5.76
N ASP A 42 -2.88 -5.78 6.61
CA ASP A 42 -4.18 -6.48 6.59
C ASP A 42 -5.36 -5.52 6.81
N LYS A 43 -5.21 -4.59 7.77
CA LYS A 43 -6.23 -3.56 8.05
C LYS A 43 -6.43 -2.66 6.82
N LEU A 44 -5.35 -2.29 6.15
CA LEU A 44 -5.41 -1.47 4.94
C LEU A 44 -6.11 -2.23 3.81
N ALA A 45 -5.74 -3.48 3.55
CA ALA A 45 -6.39 -4.35 2.56
C ALA A 45 -7.91 -4.45 2.78
N ALA A 46 -8.34 -4.62 4.04
CA ALA A 46 -9.75 -4.67 4.40
C ALA A 46 -10.51 -3.35 4.19
N SER A 47 -9.81 -2.21 4.18
CA SER A 47 -10.40 -0.88 3.97
C SER A 47 -10.40 -0.42 2.52
N VAL A 48 -9.89 -1.21 1.58
CA VAL A 48 -9.81 -0.81 0.16
C VAL A 48 -11.17 -0.47 -0.44
N GLU A 49 -12.24 -1.13 -0.01
CA GLU A 49 -13.61 -0.85 -0.49
C GLU A 49 -14.11 0.55 -0.11
N THR A 50 -13.52 1.18 0.91
CA THR A 50 -13.97 2.50 1.36
C THR A 50 -13.28 3.65 0.63
N VAL A 51 -12.28 3.38 -0.22
CA VAL A 51 -11.56 4.43 -0.97
C VAL A 51 -12.52 5.10 -1.95
N ALA A 52 -12.55 6.43 -1.94
CA ALA A 52 -13.38 7.21 -2.85
C ALA A 52 -13.02 6.97 -4.33
N PRO A 53 -14.00 6.87 -5.25
CA PRO A 53 -13.75 6.58 -6.68
C PRO A 53 -12.80 7.57 -7.38
N ASP A 54 -12.90 8.86 -7.07
CA ASP A 54 -12.03 9.92 -7.59
C ASP A 54 -10.56 9.74 -7.17
N LEU A 55 -10.33 9.22 -5.95
CA LEU A 55 -8.99 8.88 -5.49
C LEU A 55 -8.45 7.61 -6.16
N LEU A 56 -9.32 6.63 -6.46
CA LEU A 56 -8.91 5.44 -7.21
C LEU A 56 -8.53 5.77 -8.64
N ASP A 57 -9.32 6.59 -9.33
CA ASP A 57 -9.01 7.01 -10.70
C ASP A 57 -7.66 7.76 -10.77
N ALA A 58 -7.45 8.69 -9.83
CA ALA A 58 -6.17 9.38 -9.68
C ALA A 58 -5.03 8.39 -9.44
N TYR A 59 -5.18 7.47 -8.49
CA TYR A 59 -4.17 6.46 -8.18
C TYR A 59 -3.89 5.50 -9.35
N GLY A 60 -4.93 5.04 -10.03
CA GLY A 60 -4.83 4.19 -11.22
C GLY A 60 -4.05 4.88 -12.33
N SER A 61 -4.30 6.18 -12.55
CA SER A 61 -3.55 6.99 -13.50
C SER A 61 -2.06 7.09 -13.12
N LEU A 62 -1.72 7.24 -11.84
CA LEU A 62 -0.32 7.25 -11.39
C LEU A 62 0.36 5.89 -11.64
N ARG A 63 -0.37 4.80 -11.47
CA ARG A 63 0.10 3.43 -11.68
C ARG A 63 0.36 3.14 -13.17
N ASP A 64 -0.55 3.58 -14.04
CA ASP A 64 -0.44 3.41 -15.50
C ASP A 64 0.65 4.32 -16.11
N ASP A 65 0.81 5.56 -15.60
CA ASP A 65 1.80 6.53 -16.08
C ASP A 65 3.23 6.28 -15.53
N TYR A 66 3.65 5.02 -15.52
CA TYR A 66 4.99 4.59 -15.07
C TYR A 66 5.35 5.05 -13.65
N MET A 67 4.54 4.72 -12.65
CA MET A 67 5.17 4.54 -11.34
C MET A 67 6.20 3.43 -11.48
N ASP A 68 7.48 3.74 -11.24
CA ASP A 68 8.53 2.72 -11.20
C ASP A 68 8.06 1.62 -10.23
N SER A 69 7.95 0.39 -10.73
CA SER A 69 7.46 -0.75 -9.94
C SER A 69 8.25 -0.92 -8.65
N GLU A 70 9.53 -0.53 -8.65
CA GLU A 70 10.36 -0.51 -7.44
C GLU A 70 9.94 0.59 -6.47
N GLN A 71 9.65 1.80 -6.96
CA GLN A 71 9.17 2.88 -6.10
C GLN A 71 7.81 2.54 -5.49
N HIS A 72 6.91 1.96 -6.30
CA HIS A 72 5.60 1.51 -5.83
C HIS A 72 5.73 0.46 -4.74
N SER A 73 6.53 -0.58 -4.98
CA SER A 73 6.81 -1.62 -4.00
C SER A 73 7.44 -1.05 -2.72
N GLU A 74 8.34 -0.09 -2.86
CA GLU A 74 9.00 0.55 -1.71
C GLU A 74 8.02 1.32 -0.83
N MET A 75 7.02 1.99 -1.40
CA MET A 75 5.98 2.67 -0.62
C MET A 75 5.22 1.70 0.30
N PHE A 76 4.88 0.49 -0.18
CA PHE A 76 4.26 -0.52 0.67
C PHE A 76 5.22 -1.04 1.74
N ARG A 77 6.49 -1.26 1.41
CA ARG A 77 7.49 -1.70 2.39
C ARG A 77 7.66 -0.69 3.52
N GLN A 78 7.46 0.60 3.28
CA GLN A 78 7.58 1.62 4.33
C GLN A 78 6.45 1.60 5.37
N ILE A 79 5.33 0.94 5.08
CA ILE A 79 4.20 0.79 6.00
C ILE A 79 4.63 0.02 7.26
N GLY A 80 4.38 0.61 8.43
CA GLY A 80 4.79 0.08 9.73
C GLY A 80 6.24 0.42 10.14
N PHE A 81 7.01 1.13 9.29
CA PHE A 81 8.40 1.51 9.56
C PHE A 81 8.64 3.01 9.47
N HIS A 82 8.07 3.65 8.45
CA HIS A 82 8.19 5.08 8.18
C HIS A 82 6.84 5.75 7.93
N SER A 83 5.78 4.95 7.73
CA SER A 83 4.41 5.43 7.51
C SER A 83 3.41 4.55 8.26
N TRP A 84 2.34 5.15 8.78
CA TRP A 84 1.27 4.49 9.51
C TRP A 84 -0.11 5.01 9.06
N PRO A 85 -0.51 4.77 7.80
CA PRO A 85 -1.83 5.17 7.32
C PRO A 85 -2.92 4.42 8.12
N GLU A 86 -4.04 5.08 8.42
CA GLU A 86 -5.11 4.44 9.18
C GLU A 86 -6.04 3.61 8.28
N THR A 87 -6.17 4.03 7.01
CA THR A 87 -6.98 3.41 5.96
C THR A 87 -6.23 3.35 4.62
N ALA A 88 -6.71 2.52 3.70
CA ALA A 88 -6.22 2.47 2.32
C ALA A 88 -6.36 3.82 1.61
N GLU A 89 -7.39 4.61 1.98
CA GLU A 89 -7.58 5.95 1.43
C GLU A 89 -6.47 6.91 1.85
N ASP A 90 -6.03 6.85 3.12
CA ASP A 90 -4.91 7.66 3.60
C ASP A 90 -3.61 7.32 2.87
N PHE A 91 -3.39 6.02 2.62
CA PHE A 91 -2.26 5.56 1.82
C PHE A 91 -2.33 6.09 0.38
N VAL A 92 -3.48 5.95 -0.29
CA VAL A 92 -3.68 6.44 -1.65
C VAL A 92 -3.44 7.95 -1.76
N LYS A 93 -3.98 8.73 -0.80
CA LYS A 93 -3.72 10.18 -0.72
C LYS A 93 -2.24 10.50 -0.59
N ALA A 94 -1.50 9.73 0.22
CA ALA A 94 -0.05 9.91 0.37
C ALA A 94 0.71 9.60 -0.92
N CYS A 95 0.33 8.55 -1.67
CA CYS A 95 0.89 8.23 -2.98
C CYS A 95 0.68 9.36 -4.00
N ILE A 96 -0.53 9.91 -4.06
CA ILE A 96 -0.85 11.02 -4.94
C ILE A 96 -0.04 12.27 -4.57
N ALA A 97 0.09 12.56 -3.28
CA ALA A 97 0.86 13.69 -2.80
C ALA A 97 2.37 13.55 -3.07
N ASP A 98 2.97 12.38 -2.83
CA ASP A 98 4.41 12.13 -3.10
C ASP A 98 4.74 12.33 -4.59
N ARG A 99 3.87 11.84 -5.50
CA ARG A 99 4.04 12.08 -6.94
C ARG A 99 3.91 13.56 -7.30
N ALA A 100 2.93 14.28 -6.74
CA ALA A 100 2.75 15.70 -7.01
C ALA A 100 3.94 16.56 -6.56
N MET A 101 4.66 16.15 -5.51
CA MET A 101 5.87 16.85 -5.04
C MET A 101 7.12 16.53 -5.88
N ARG A 102 7.07 15.50 -6.72
CA ARG A 102 8.20 15.01 -7.54
C ARG A 102 8.06 15.32 -9.03
N ALA A 103 6.87 15.74 -9.48
CA ALA A 103 6.59 16.20 -10.84
C ALA A 103 7.02 17.65 -11.05
#